data_AF-A0A962E1F7-F1
#
_entry.id   AF-A0A962E1F7-F1
#
_cell.length_a   1.000
_cell.length_b   1.000
_cell.length_c   1.000
_cell.angle_alpha   90.00
_cell.angle_beta   90.00
_cell.angle_gamma   90.00
#
_symmetry.space_group_name_H-M   'P 1'
#
loop_
_entity.id
_entity.type
_entity.pdbx_description
1 polymer ?
#
loop_
_entity_poly.entity_id
_entity_poly.type
_entity_poly.pdbx_seq_one_letter_code
_entity_poly.pdbx_strand_id
1 'polypeptide(L)'
;MPPVAGLRCGSGDLFGVLISHPHKDHVGLVEYAHPSIPIGIGSAARQILDRAAGWLDRPRLEGRPLVHWQSGVVTQFGPFRVTPYLVDHSAYDAYALLIEADGARLFYSGDFRGHGRKRALFDRFVAEPPRKIDVLLMEGTVIGRDGASDSFPNEASLEEAFVERMQRAEGLSLAWT
;
A
#
# COMPACT_ATOMS: atom_id res chain seq x y z
N MET A 1 -9.03 16.75 -3.16
CA MET A 1 -9.91 15.65 -2.73
C MET A 1 -10.89 15.29 -3.83
N PRO A 2 -10.94 14.02 -4.26
CA PRO A 2 -11.94 13.53 -5.23
C PRO A 2 -13.38 13.79 -4.75
N PRO A 3 -14.34 14.04 -5.66
CA PRO A 3 -15.74 14.29 -5.32
C PRO A 3 -16.48 12.97 -5.03
N VAL A 4 -16.11 12.28 -3.94
CA VAL A 4 -16.78 11.06 -3.47
C VAL A 4 -17.88 11.45 -2.48
N ALA A 5 -19.12 11.05 -2.77
CA ALA A 5 -20.25 11.27 -1.87
C ALA A 5 -19.96 10.66 -0.48
N GLY A 6 -20.32 11.39 0.58
CA GLY A 6 -20.07 10.94 1.96
C GLY A 6 -18.67 11.18 2.51
N LEU A 7 -17.65 11.34 1.66
CA LEU A 7 -16.26 11.41 2.12
C LEU A 7 -15.97 12.63 2.99
N ARG A 8 -16.63 13.77 2.74
CA ARG A 8 -16.45 15.01 3.52
C ARG A 8 -17.46 15.20 4.65
N CYS A 9 -18.66 14.67 4.50
CA CYS A 9 -19.77 14.88 5.44
C CYS A 9 -20.07 13.67 6.33
N GLY A 10 -19.46 12.51 6.07
CA GLY A 10 -19.73 11.26 6.79
C GLY A 10 -21.15 10.76 6.53
N SER A 11 -21.45 10.32 5.31
CA SER A 11 -22.76 9.72 5.00
C SER A 11 -22.81 8.22 5.34
N GLY A 12 -24.00 7.70 5.64
CA GLY A 12 -24.22 6.30 6.02
C GLY A 12 -23.80 5.26 4.96
N ASP A 13 -23.81 5.62 3.68
CA ASP A 13 -23.47 4.70 2.59
C ASP A 13 -21.96 4.60 2.31
N LEU A 14 -21.12 5.39 3.01
CA LEU A 14 -19.66 5.28 2.94
C LEU A 14 -19.14 4.52 4.16
N PHE A 15 -18.80 3.25 3.96
CA PHE A 15 -18.44 2.35 5.06
C PHE A 15 -16.97 2.43 5.50
N GLY A 16 -16.09 2.99 4.69
CA GLY A 16 -14.69 3.18 5.05
C GLY A 16 -13.80 3.65 3.92
N VAL A 17 -12.56 4.02 4.29
CA VAL A 17 -11.45 4.27 3.37
C VAL A 17 -10.42 3.17 3.56
N LEU A 18 -10.08 2.47 2.47
CA LEU A 18 -9.11 1.38 2.50
C LEU A 18 -7.77 1.89 1.97
N ILE A 19 -6.72 1.81 2.79
CA ILE A 19 -5.37 2.25 2.44
C ILE A 19 -4.51 1.00 2.22
N SER A 20 -3.90 0.89 1.03
CA SER A 20 -3.00 -0.21 0.69
C SER A 20 -1.63 -0.08 1.37
N HIS A 21 -1.05 1.12 1.40
CA HIS A 21 0.29 1.36 1.93
C HIS A 21 0.54 2.86 2.26
N PRO A 22 1.60 3.20 3.04
CA PRO A 22 1.79 4.54 3.61
C PRO A 22 2.48 5.58 2.69
N HIS A 23 2.60 5.35 1.38
CA HIS A 23 3.13 6.39 0.49
C HIS A 23 2.17 7.59 0.40
N LYS A 24 2.74 8.78 0.14
CA LYS A 24 2.01 10.06 0.22
C LYS A 24 0.87 10.13 -0.80
N ASP A 25 1.06 9.57 -1.97
CA ASP A 25 0.06 9.48 -3.04
C ASP A 25 -1.13 8.55 -2.70
N HIS A 26 -0.99 7.68 -1.70
CA HIS A 26 -2.08 6.82 -1.21
C HIS A 26 -2.75 7.35 0.06
N VAL A 27 -1.99 8.01 0.96
CA VAL A 27 -2.53 8.48 2.25
C VAL A 27 -2.73 9.99 2.35
N GLY A 28 -2.08 10.77 1.48
CA GLY A 28 -1.89 12.22 1.67
C GLY A 28 -3.16 13.05 1.66
N LEU A 29 -4.31 12.47 1.30
CA LEU A 29 -5.60 13.16 1.36
C LEU A 29 -6.55 12.64 2.45
N VAL A 30 -6.14 11.62 3.22
CA VAL A 30 -7.00 10.97 4.21
C VAL A 30 -7.43 11.92 5.33
N GLU A 31 -6.63 12.93 5.65
CA GLU A 31 -6.96 13.91 6.69
C GLU A 31 -8.19 14.76 6.34
N TYR A 32 -8.47 14.94 5.04
CA TYR A 32 -9.64 15.67 4.56
C TYR A 32 -10.92 14.82 4.54
N ALA A 33 -10.83 13.51 4.80
CA ALA A 33 -12.01 12.67 5.00
C ALA A 33 -12.63 12.96 6.37
N HIS A 34 -13.96 12.89 6.45
CA HIS A 34 -14.71 13.10 7.69
C HIS A 34 -14.17 12.20 8.81
N PRO A 35 -13.91 12.73 10.03
CA PRO A 35 -13.24 11.97 11.09
C PRO A 35 -13.95 10.71 11.57
N SER A 36 -15.26 10.60 11.35
CA SER A 36 -16.05 9.41 11.73
C SER A 36 -15.90 8.22 10.77
N ILE A 37 -15.30 8.41 9.60
CA ILE A 37 -15.18 7.34 8.59
C ILE A 37 -14.10 6.35 9.04
N PRO A 38 -14.39 5.04 9.11
CA PRO A 38 -13.38 4.02 9.41
C PRO A 38 -12.28 3.97 8.36
N ILE A 39 -11.03 3.84 8.81
CA ILE A 39 -9.86 3.70 7.94
C ILE A 39 -9.25 2.32 8.14
N GLY A 40 -9.21 1.57 7.04
CA GLY A 40 -8.48 0.32 6.94
C GLY A 40 -7.02 0.56 6.56
N ILE A 41 -6.07 0.14 7.39
CA ILE A 41 -4.63 0.34 7.14
C ILE A 41 -3.79 -0.67 7.94
N GLY A 42 -2.63 -1.08 7.41
CA GLY A 42 -1.66 -1.86 8.16
C GLY A 42 -1.23 -1.19 9.48
N SER A 43 -1.05 -1.98 10.54
CA SER A 43 -0.68 -1.46 11.86
C SER A 43 0.69 -0.78 11.87
N ALA A 44 1.66 -1.36 11.16
CA ALA A 44 2.99 -0.77 11.07
C ALA A 44 2.98 0.45 10.13
N ALA A 45 2.22 0.41 9.02
CA ALA A 45 2.01 1.58 8.17
C ALA A 45 1.47 2.78 8.97
N ARG A 46 0.42 2.54 9.78
CA ARG A 46 -0.17 3.57 10.67
C ARG A 46 0.84 4.12 11.68
N GLN A 47 1.63 3.25 12.31
CA GLN A 47 2.66 3.68 13.27
C GLN A 47 3.74 4.54 12.59
N ILE A 48 4.19 4.17 11.38
CA ILE A 48 5.17 4.96 10.62
C ILE A 48 4.61 6.36 10.33
N LEU A 49 3.35 6.46 9.89
CA LEU A 49 2.71 7.74 9.58
C LEU A 49 2.62 8.65 10.80
N ASP A 50 2.13 8.16 11.93
CA ASP A 50 1.97 8.98 13.14
C ASP A 50 3.32 9.45 13.70
N ARG A 51 4.35 8.60 13.66
CA ARG A 51 5.71 8.98 14.09
C ARG A 51 6.33 10.01 13.13
N ALA A 52 6.08 9.90 11.83
CA ALA A 52 6.57 10.82 10.82
C ALA A 52 5.84 12.18 10.84
N ALA A 53 4.56 12.22 11.23
CA ALA A 53 3.73 13.41 11.19
C ALA A 53 4.16 14.56 12.14
N GLY A 54 5.16 14.34 13.01
CA GLY A 54 5.80 15.41 13.79
C GLY A 54 6.86 16.20 13.00
N TRP A 55 7.35 15.64 11.91
CA TRP A 55 8.55 16.11 11.20
C TRP A 55 8.34 16.26 9.69
N LEU A 56 7.40 15.51 9.14
CA LEU A 56 7.09 15.46 7.72
C LEU A 56 5.61 15.80 7.50
N ASP A 57 5.31 16.32 6.31
CA ASP A 57 3.96 16.56 5.81
C ASP A 57 3.25 15.21 5.55
N ARG A 58 2.80 14.60 6.65
CA ARG A 58 2.14 13.28 6.70
C ARG A 58 0.86 13.39 7.54
N PRO A 59 -0.22 12.72 7.11
CA PRO A 59 -1.48 12.75 7.86
C PRO A 59 -1.32 12.02 9.20
N ARG A 60 -2.02 12.52 10.22
CA ARG A 60 -2.21 11.82 11.50
C ARG A 60 -3.49 11.00 11.44
N LEU A 61 -3.39 9.74 11.83
CA LEU A 61 -4.54 8.84 11.91
C LEU A 61 -5.01 8.61 13.35
N GLU A 62 -4.28 9.14 14.33
CA GLU A 62 -4.66 9.17 15.74
C GLU A 62 -6.09 9.72 15.93
N GLY A 63 -6.88 9.04 16.76
CA GLY A 63 -8.26 9.44 17.09
C GLY A 63 -9.32 9.08 16.04
N ARG A 64 -8.93 8.54 14.87
CA ARG A 64 -9.88 8.01 13.88
C ARG A 64 -10.27 6.56 14.19
N PRO A 65 -11.45 6.08 13.74
CA PRO A 65 -11.78 4.66 13.80
C PRO A 65 -10.84 3.88 12.87
N LEU A 66 -10.04 2.98 13.43
CA LEU A 66 -9.01 2.25 12.69
C LEU A 66 -9.34 0.76 12.63
N VAL A 67 -9.09 0.19 11.47
CA VAL A 67 -9.18 -1.24 11.19
C VAL A 67 -7.81 -1.69 10.68
N HIS A 68 -7.17 -2.58 11.42
CA HIS A 68 -5.82 -3.01 11.09
C HIS A 68 -5.79 -4.22 10.17
N TRP A 69 -5.01 -4.13 9.09
CA TRP A 69 -4.80 -5.24 8.19
C TRP A 69 -4.03 -6.38 8.85
N GLN A 70 -4.53 -7.58 8.62
CA GLN A 70 -3.84 -8.83 8.88
C GLN A 70 -3.96 -9.70 7.63
N SER A 71 -2.82 -10.03 7.02
CA SER A 71 -2.79 -10.74 5.74
C SER A 71 -3.60 -12.05 5.80
N GLY A 72 -4.49 -12.23 4.84
CA GLY A 72 -5.37 -13.41 4.73
C GLY A 72 -6.58 -13.41 5.66
N VAL A 73 -6.75 -12.41 6.53
CA VAL A 73 -7.87 -12.34 7.48
C VAL A 73 -8.94 -11.38 6.98
N VAL A 74 -10.15 -11.90 6.86
CA VAL A 74 -11.32 -11.15 6.38
C VAL A 74 -11.71 -10.08 7.39
N THR A 75 -11.95 -8.87 6.91
CA THR A 75 -12.49 -7.76 7.69
C THR A 75 -13.75 -7.19 7.05
N GLN A 76 -14.72 -6.77 7.86
CA GLN A 76 -16.01 -6.30 7.38
C GLN A 76 -16.07 -4.76 7.31
N PHE A 77 -16.58 -4.23 6.20
CA PHE A 77 -16.94 -2.81 6.04
C PHE A 77 -18.35 -2.73 5.45
N GLY A 78 -19.38 -2.58 6.29
CA GLY A 78 -20.77 -2.61 5.81
C GLY A 78 -21.08 -3.92 5.05
N PRO A 79 -21.54 -3.87 3.79
CA PRO A 79 -21.79 -5.07 2.98
C PRO A 79 -20.52 -5.69 2.37
N PHE A 80 -19.36 -5.06 2.53
CA PHE A 80 -18.10 -5.48 1.92
C PHE A 80 -17.28 -6.38 2.85
N ARG A 81 -16.84 -7.54 2.33
CA ARG A 81 -15.81 -8.39 2.95
C ARG A 81 -14.47 -8.06 2.29
N VAL A 82 -13.51 -7.61 3.07
CA VAL A 82 -12.18 -7.22 2.60
C VAL A 82 -11.14 -8.18 3.14
N THR A 83 -10.42 -8.88 2.26
CA THR A 83 -9.28 -9.74 2.62
C THR A 83 -7.99 -9.11 2.12
N PRO A 84 -7.12 -8.58 3.00
CA PRO A 84 -5.86 -8.00 2.61
C PRO A 84 -4.79 -9.09 2.38
N TYR A 85 -3.89 -8.88 1.43
CA TYR A 85 -2.75 -9.75 1.14
C TYR A 85 -1.49 -8.92 1.19
N LEU A 86 -0.57 -9.23 2.10
CA LEU A 86 0.69 -8.52 2.22
C LEU A 86 1.51 -8.70 0.92
N VAL A 87 1.97 -7.61 0.33
CA VAL A 87 2.75 -7.63 -0.92
C VAL A 87 4.16 -7.09 -0.71
N ASP A 88 5.03 -7.41 -1.67
CA ASP A 88 6.33 -6.79 -1.81
C ASP A 88 6.20 -5.44 -2.51
N HIS A 89 6.71 -4.39 -1.86
CA HIS A 89 6.70 -3.00 -2.31
C HIS A 89 7.81 -2.23 -1.56
N SER A 90 8.13 -1.01 -1.98
CA SER A 90 9.09 -0.14 -1.26
C SER A 90 8.53 0.35 0.08
N ALA A 91 7.22 0.55 0.19
CA ALA A 91 6.60 0.87 1.46
C ALA A 91 6.52 -0.38 2.35
N TYR A 92 6.91 -0.23 3.63
CA TYR A 92 6.65 -1.28 4.61
C TYR A 92 5.14 -1.43 4.84
N ASP A 93 4.70 -2.66 5.14
CA ASP A 93 3.30 -2.98 5.46
C ASP A 93 2.31 -2.58 4.34
N ALA A 94 2.66 -2.93 3.09
CA ALA A 94 1.86 -2.74 1.88
C ALA A 94 0.98 -3.96 1.56
N TYR A 95 -0.24 -3.72 1.08
CA TYR A 95 -1.25 -4.76 0.83
C TYR A 95 -1.95 -4.61 -0.52
N ALA A 96 -2.20 -5.75 -1.17
CA ALA A 96 -3.29 -5.93 -2.12
C ALA A 96 -4.60 -6.24 -1.36
N LEU A 97 -5.76 -5.97 -1.95
CA LEU A 97 -7.06 -6.14 -1.31
C LEU A 97 -8.01 -6.93 -2.21
N LEU A 98 -8.51 -8.06 -1.70
CA LEU A 98 -9.69 -8.72 -2.26
C LEU A 98 -10.94 -8.16 -1.59
N ILE A 99 -11.84 -7.59 -2.38
CA ILE A 99 -13.09 -6.99 -1.94
C ILE A 99 -14.24 -7.81 -2.51
N GLU A 100 -15.09 -8.32 -1.63
CA GLU A 100 -16.25 -9.15 -2.00
C GLU A 100 -17.53 -8.48 -1.52
N ALA A 101 -18.50 -8.34 -2.41
CA ALA A 101 -19.85 -7.87 -2.09
C ALA A 101 -20.83 -8.36 -3.15
N ASP A 102 -22.05 -8.71 -2.72
CA ASP A 102 -23.14 -9.14 -3.62
C ASP A 102 -22.75 -10.24 -4.62
N GLY A 103 -21.96 -11.23 -4.15
CA GLY A 103 -21.47 -12.33 -4.97
C GLY A 103 -20.34 -11.98 -5.95
N ALA A 104 -19.98 -10.70 -6.10
CA ALA A 104 -18.89 -10.23 -6.93
C ALA A 104 -17.56 -10.12 -6.15
N ARG A 105 -16.45 -10.30 -6.87
CA ARG A 105 -15.08 -10.32 -6.33
C ARG A 105 -14.18 -9.38 -7.13
N LEU A 106 -13.81 -8.26 -6.51
CA LEU A 106 -12.83 -7.31 -7.04
C LEU A 106 -11.48 -7.53 -6.36
N PHE A 107 -10.42 -7.65 -7.15
CA PHE A 107 -9.05 -7.69 -6.66
C PHE A 107 -8.33 -6.38 -7.01
N TYR A 108 -7.97 -5.60 -5.99
CA TYR A 108 -7.12 -4.43 -6.13
C TYR A 108 -5.69 -4.80 -5.75
N SER A 109 -4.74 -4.69 -6.69
CA SER A 109 -3.36 -5.13 -6.44
C SER A 109 -2.62 -4.26 -5.43
N GLY A 110 -3.08 -3.03 -5.20
CA GLY A 110 -2.19 -2.00 -4.66
C GLY A 110 -0.98 -1.80 -5.58
N ASP A 111 0.08 -1.22 -5.02
CA ASP A 111 1.38 -1.17 -5.68
C ASP A 111 2.19 -2.38 -5.22
N PHE A 112 2.81 -3.10 -6.16
CA PHE A 112 3.64 -4.25 -5.84
C PHE A 112 4.85 -4.34 -6.77
N ARG A 113 5.84 -5.14 -6.38
CA ARG A 113 6.98 -5.51 -7.21
C ARG A 113 7.45 -6.91 -6.86
N GLY A 114 8.16 -7.57 -7.77
CA GLY A 114 8.67 -8.94 -7.58
C GLY A 114 10.16 -9.03 -7.24
N HIS A 115 10.82 -7.94 -6.88
CA HIS A 115 12.28 -7.86 -6.77
C HIS A 115 12.77 -7.09 -5.52
N GLY A 116 11.89 -6.86 -4.55
CA GLY A 116 12.20 -6.24 -3.27
C GLY A 116 12.63 -7.25 -2.20
N ARG A 117 12.85 -6.75 -0.98
CA ARG A 117 13.25 -7.56 0.18
C ARG A 117 12.17 -8.58 0.60
N LYS A 118 10.92 -8.40 0.18
CA LYS A 118 9.83 -9.34 0.46
C LYS A 118 9.40 -10.16 -0.77
N ARG A 119 10.27 -10.33 -1.78
CA ARG A 119 9.98 -11.07 -3.03
C ARG A 119 9.25 -12.40 -2.83
N ALA A 120 9.58 -13.14 -1.78
CA ALA A 120 8.91 -14.40 -1.46
C ALA A 120 7.38 -14.27 -1.28
N LEU A 121 6.86 -13.08 -0.94
CA LEU A 121 5.42 -12.80 -0.91
C LEU A 121 4.83 -12.78 -2.32
N PHE A 122 5.52 -12.11 -3.26
CA PHE A 122 5.12 -12.09 -4.67
C PHE A 122 5.11 -13.50 -5.26
N ASP A 123 6.18 -14.27 -5.04
CA ASP A 123 6.28 -15.64 -5.54
C ASP A 123 5.14 -16.53 -5.00
N ARG A 124 4.82 -16.43 -3.70
CA ARG A 124 3.68 -17.14 -3.09
C ARG A 124 2.34 -16.69 -3.68
N PHE A 125 2.18 -15.38 -3.89
CA PHE A 125 0.94 -14.82 -4.43
C PHE A 125 0.68 -15.29 -5.87
N VAL A 126 1.72 -15.38 -6.69
CA VAL A 126 1.64 -15.93 -8.06
C VAL A 126 1.38 -17.43 -8.05
N ALA A 127 1.98 -18.17 -7.11
CA ALA A 127 1.78 -19.61 -6.98
C ALA A 127 0.36 -19.98 -6.50
N GLU A 128 -0.20 -19.19 -5.59
CA GLU A 128 -1.53 -19.41 -4.99
C GLU A 128 -2.37 -18.12 -4.95
N PRO A 129 -2.79 -17.61 -6.12
CA PRO A 129 -3.58 -16.39 -6.17
C PRO A 129 -5.03 -16.64 -5.73
N PRO A 130 -5.72 -15.60 -5.21
CA PRO A 130 -7.16 -15.63 -5.03
C PRO A 130 -7.86 -16.01 -6.34
N ARG A 131 -8.77 -16.99 -6.27
CA ARG A 131 -9.47 -17.51 -7.45
C ARG A 131 -10.80 -16.79 -7.66
N LYS A 132 -11.38 -16.99 -8.86
CA LYS A 132 -12.71 -16.49 -9.26
C LYS A 132 -12.81 -14.98 -9.04
N ILE A 133 -11.96 -14.23 -9.74
CA ILE A 133 -11.96 -12.76 -9.69
C ILE A 133 -12.79 -12.26 -10.87
N ASP A 134 -13.77 -11.42 -10.58
CA ASP A 134 -14.64 -10.81 -11.60
C ASP A 134 -14.02 -9.53 -12.15
N VAL A 135 -13.35 -8.75 -11.29
CA VAL A 135 -12.70 -7.48 -11.65
C VAL A 135 -11.30 -7.42 -11.07
N LEU A 136 -10.31 -7.11 -11.91
CA LEU A 136 -8.93 -6.87 -11.51
C LEU A 136 -8.59 -5.38 -11.71
N LEU A 137 -8.30 -4.68 -10.60
CA LEU A 137 -7.72 -3.34 -10.61
C LEU A 137 -6.24 -3.47 -10.29
N MET A 138 -5.42 -3.47 -11.33
CA MET A 138 -3.97 -3.68 -11.22
C MET A 138 -3.20 -2.37 -11.44
N GLU A 139 -2.17 -2.15 -10.64
CA GLU A 139 -1.20 -1.08 -10.89
C GLU A 139 -0.52 -1.27 -12.26
N GLY A 140 -0.25 -0.16 -12.95
CA GLY A 140 0.22 -0.18 -14.33
C GLY A 140 1.48 0.64 -14.54
N THR A 141 2.25 0.91 -13.48
CA THR A 141 3.32 1.93 -13.47
C THR A 141 4.40 1.66 -14.52
N VAL A 142 4.62 0.39 -14.84
CA VAL A 142 5.66 -0.10 -15.77
C VAL A 142 5.07 -0.58 -17.12
N ILE A 143 3.73 -0.54 -17.31
CA ILE A 143 3.11 -0.93 -18.58
C ILE A 143 3.58 0.00 -19.70
N GLY A 144 4.02 -0.58 -20.82
CA GLY A 144 4.49 0.18 -21.99
C GLY A 144 5.91 0.74 -21.86
N ARG A 145 6.65 0.38 -20.81
CA ARG A 145 8.10 0.64 -20.72
C ARG A 145 8.86 -0.53 -21.33
N ASP A 146 9.09 -0.49 -22.64
CA ASP A 146 9.88 -1.52 -23.33
C ASP A 146 11.27 -1.69 -22.70
N GLY A 147 11.69 -2.94 -22.47
CA GLY A 147 13.00 -3.26 -21.88
C GLY A 147 13.14 -3.06 -20.37
N ALA A 148 12.08 -2.63 -19.66
CA ALA A 148 12.17 -2.29 -18.24
C ALA A 148 12.17 -3.51 -17.29
N SER A 149 11.62 -4.66 -17.71
CA SER A 149 11.55 -5.86 -16.84
C SER A 149 12.92 -6.46 -16.54
N ASP A 150 13.89 -6.31 -17.46
CA ASP A 150 15.26 -6.80 -17.31
C ASP A 150 16.23 -5.73 -16.76
N SER A 151 15.75 -4.50 -16.54
CA SER A 151 16.62 -3.36 -16.21
C SER A 151 16.52 -2.86 -14.78
N PHE A 152 15.60 -3.35 -13.96
CA PHE A 152 15.52 -2.91 -12.55
C PHE A 152 16.40 -3.79 -11.67
N PRO A 153 17.49 -3.22 -11.09
CA PRO A 153 18.25 -3.94 -10.10
C PRO A 153 17.36 -4.30 -8.91
N ASN A 154 17.52 -5.51 -8.39
CA ASN A 154 16.87 -5.88 -7.14
C ASN A 154 17.47 -5.06 -5.98
N GLU A 155 16.77 -5.04 -4.84
CA GLU A 155 17.19 -4.26 -3.66
C GLU A 155 18.59 -4.62 -3.13
N ALA A 156 19.00 -5.89 -3.25
CA ALA A 156 20.33 -6.33 -2.81
C ALA A 156 21.43 -5.82 -3.75
N SER A 157 21.24 -5.90 -5.06
CA SER A 157 22.19 -5.37 -6.05
C SER A 157 22.31 -3.84 -5.98
N LEU A 158 21.20 -3.14 -5.65
CA LEU A 158 21.27 -1.71 -5.34
C LEU A 158 22.10 -1.44 -4.09
N GLU A 159 21.85 -2.18 -3.00
CA GLU A 159 22.60 -2.06 -1.76
C GLU A 159 24.10 -2.27 -1.96
N GLU A 160 24.49 -3.33 -2.67
CA GLU A 160 25.89 -3.60 -3.04
C GLU A 160 26.51 -2.42 -3.80
N ALA A 161 25.82 -1.87 -4.79
CA ALA A 161 26.30 -0.72 -5.55
C ALA A 161 26.43 0.56 -4.68
N PHE A 162 25.55 0.75 -3.70
CA PHE A 162 25.66 1.85 -2.74
C PHE A 162 26.87 1.66 -1.81
N VAL A 163 27.05 0.45 -1.26
CA VAL A 163 28.21 0.12 -0.40
C VAL A 163 29.52 0.35 -1.14
N GLU A 164 29.63 -0.15 -2.36
CA GLU A 164 30.82 -0.02 -3.19
C GLU A 164 31.17 1.45 -3.47
N ARG A 165 30.16 2.28 -3.79
CA ARG A 165 30.35 3.72 -4.02
C ARG A 165 30.75 4.47 -2.76
N MET A 166 30.13 4.15 -1.62
CA MET A 166 30.44 4.79 -0.35
C MET A 166 31.85 4.44 0.14
N GLN A 167 32.32 3.21 -0.08
CA GLN A 167 33.67 2.80 0.28
C GLN A 167 34.77 3.50 -0.54
N ARG A 168 34.45 3.92 -1.77
CA ARG A 168 35.38 4.66 -2.64
C ARG A 168 35.36 6.17 -2.42
N ALA A 169 34.40 6.68 -1.66
CA ALA A 169 34.34 8.11 -1.40
C ALA A 169 35.51 8.53 -0.51
N GLU A 170 36.34 9.47 -0.97
CA GLU A 170 37.43 10.04 -0.19
C GLU A 170 36.94 10.92 0.97
N GLY A 171 35.65 11.24 1.01
CA GLY A 171 35.02 12.08 2.03
C GLY A 171 33.61 11.62 2.40
N LEU A 172 32.86 12.51 3.07
CA LEU A 172 31.50 12.21 3.52
C LEU A 172 30.59 11.88 2.32
N SER A 173 29.94 10.72 2.37
CA SER A 173 28.89 10.35 1.43
C SER A 173 27.55 10.91 1.88
N LEU A 174 26.90 11.69 1.03
CA LEU A 174 25.52 12.17 1.22
C LEU A 174 24.59 11.43 0.26
N ALA A 175 23.53 10.80 0.78
CA ALA A 175 22.46 10.20 0.00
C ALA A 175 21.17 10.98 0.20
N TRP A 176 20.46 11.26 -0.90
CA TRP A 176 19.15 11.91 -0.90
C TRP A 176 18.24 11.23 -1.92
N THR A 177 16.94 11.34 -1.70
CA THR A 177 15.86 10.75 -2.53
C THR A 177 14.74 11.76 -2.71
#